data_AF-A0A8C9EQF2-F1
#
_entry.id   AF-A0A8C9EQF2-F1
#
_cell.length_a   1.000
_cell.length_b   1.000
_cell.length_c   1.000
_cell.angle_alpha   90.00
_cell.angle_beta   90.00
_cell.angle_gamma   90.00
#
_symmetry.space_group_name_H-M   'P 1'
#
loop_
_entity.id
_entity.type
_entity.pdbx_description
1 polymer ?
#
loop_
_entity_poly.entity_id
_entity_poly.type
_entity_poly.pdbx_seq_one_letter_code
_entity_poly.pdbx_strand_id
1 'polypeptide(L)'
;GVNQECLSLFLRHMILAYNKLSFSQVYKLYTALQQYFLNDEKKCGIDENDMELTNTEELDGKMEKEELDIPLREEEISCSGPLSQKQAEYFLSQQASLLKNDETKALTPVSLQKELNNLLKFNPDFAEAHYLSYLNSLRVHDVFSSTHSLLHYFDRLILTGAESKSNGDEGYGRSLRYAALNLAALHCRFGHYQQAELALQEAIRIAQESNDHVCLQHCLSWLHISEQKIFDSCVLLEHSVNKSLHFGLPYLASLGIQSLVQQRAFAGKAANKLMDALKDSDLLHWKHSLSELIDISIAQKTAIWRLYGRSTMALQQAQTLLSMNSLEAVNVGVQQNNTEAFAVVLCHLAELHAEQGYFAAASEILKHLKERFPPNSQHAQLWMLFDQKIQFERAMNDVIMNLHYMGLGCFYTSPTALCLSLISLFSLVPSHSLSLLAYANFSYLTSDLFFFHK
;
A
#
# COMPACT_ATOMS: atom_id res chain seq x y z
N GLY A 1 -4.69 -5.81 -36.59
CA GLY A 1 -4.77 -7.15 -35.99
C GLY A 1 -5.61 -7.12 -34.73
N VAL A 2 -5.00 -6.76 -33.60
CA VAL A 2 -5.59 -6.86 -32.24
C VAL A 2 -6.91 -6.07 -32.04
N ASN A 3 -7.03 -4.84 -32.57
CA ASN A 3 -8.26 -4.05 -32.41
C ASN A 3 -9.49 -4.70 -33.08
N GLN A 4 -9.29 -5.45 -34.17
CA GLN A 4 -10.35 -6.14 -34.89
C GLN A 4 -10.86 -7.35 -34.09
N GLU A 5 -9.97 -8.01 -33.34
CA GLU A 5 -10.28 -9.15 -32.49
C GLU A 5 -11.04 -8.70 -31.22
N CYS A 6 -10.61 -7.62 -30.55
CA CYS A 6 -11.30 -7.09 -29.37
C CYS A 6 -12.73 -6.61 -29.68
N LEU A 7 -12.91 -5.86 -30.79
CA LEU A 7 -14.24 -5.44 -31.25
C LEU A 7 -15.12 -6.65 -31.60
N SER A 8 -14.55 -7.66 -32.28
CA SER A 8 -15.28 -8.88 -32.59
C SER A 8 -15.71 -9.64 -31.34
N LEU A 9 -14.86 -9.68 -30.30
CA LEU A 9 -15.15 -10.32 -29.03
C LEU A 9 -16.25 -9.57 -28.29
N PHE A 10 -16.18 -8.24 -28.23
CA PHE A 10 -17.22 -7.40 -27.63
C PHE A 10 -18.58 -7.63 -28.31
N LEU A 11 -18.64 -7.56 -29.65
CA LEU A 11 -19.85 -7.80 -30.41
C LEU A 11 -20.41 -9.20 -30.17
N ARG A 12 -19.57 -10.24 -30.15
CA ARG A 12 -19.98 -11.61 -29.82
C ARG A 12 -20.58 -11.71 -28.42
N HIS A 13 -19.99 -11.05 -27.42
CA HIS A 13 -20.55 -11.01 -26.07
C HIS A 13 -21.92 -10.34 -26.03
N MET A 14 -22.09 -9.20 -26.72
CA MET A 14 -23.36 -8.47 -26.79
C MET A 14 -24.45 -9.30 -27.47
N ILE A 15 -24.13 -9.94 -28.59
CA ILE A 15 -25.07 -10.81 -29.33
C ILE A 15 -25.47 -12.02 -28.46
N LEU A 16 -24.51 -12.67 -27.80
CA LEU A 16 -24.78 -13.80 -26.91
C LEU A 16 -25.64 -13.38 -25.71
N ALA A 17 -25.39 -12.22 -25.11
CA ALA A 17 -26.20 -11.69 -24.01
C ALA A 17 -27.63 -11.39 -24.47
N TYR A 18 -27.79 -10.73 -25.63
CA TYR A 18 -29.11 -10.43 -26.20
C TYR A 18 -29.92 -11.69 -26.52
N ASN A 19 -29.29 -12.69 -27.14
CA ASN A 19 -29.96 -13.95 -27.51
C ASN A 19 -30.43 -14.78 -26.31
N LYS A 20 -29.88 -14.53 -25.11
CA LYS A 20 -30.31 -15.19 -23.87
C LYS A 20 -31.49 -14.48 -23.18
N LEU A 21 -31.88 -13.29 -23.63
CA LEU A 21 -32.98 -12.54 -23.03
C LEU A 21 -34.34 -13.14 -23.41
N SER A 22 -35.25 -13.20 -22.44
CA SER A 22 -36.66 -13.45 -22.70
C SER A 22 -37.33 -12.24 -23.35
N PHE A 23 -38.47 -12.45 -24.02
CA PHE A 23 -39.23 -11.36 -24.65
C PHE A 23 -39.57 -10.21 -23.68
N SER A 24 -39.91 -10.53 -22.42
CA SER A 24 -40.17 -9.52 -21.39
C SER A 24 -38.93 -8.67 -21.08
N GLN A 25 -37.75 -9.28 -21.04
CA GLN A 25 -36.49 -8.56 -20.82
C GLN A 25 -36.10 -7.72 -22.04
N VAL A 26 -36.33 -8.21 -23.26
CA VAL A 26 -36.13 -7.43 -24.49
C VAL A 26 -37.04 -6.21 -24.53
N TYR A 27 -38.31 -6.34 -24.15
CA TYR A 27 -39.23 -5.21 -24.04
C TYR A 27 -38.76 -4.19 -23.00
N LYS A 28 -38.31 -4.64 -21.82
CA LYS A 28 -37.73 -3.75 -20.80
C LYS A 28 -36.50 -3.01 -21.32
N LEU A 29 -35.59 -3.71 -22.00
CA LEU A 29 -34.40 -3.11 -22.62
C LEU A 29 -34.79 -2.05 -23.65
N TYR A 30 -35.78 -2.34 -24.50
CA TYR A 30 -36.29 -1.38 -25.49
C TYR A 30 -36.90 -0.13 -24.82
N THR A 31 -37.72 -0.30 -23.78
CA THR A 31 -38.29 0.85 -23.04
C THR A 31 -37.22 1.67 -22.33
N ALA A 32 -36.18 1.03 -21.79
CA ALA A 32 -35.04 1.71 -21.17
C ALA A 32 -34.22 2.49 -22.21
N LEU A 33 -34.04 1.93 -23.40
CA LEU A 33 -33.39 2.61 -24.53
C LEU A 33 -34.18 3.84 -24.98
N GLN A 34 -35.51 3.74 -25.10
CA GLN A 34 -36.37 4.89 -25.40
C GLN A 34 -36.25 5.99 -24.33
N GLN A 35 -36.27 5.63 -23.04
CA GLN A 35 -36.07 6.59 -21.96
C GLN A 35 -34.69 7.24 -21.98
N TYR A 36 -33.65 6.48 -22.34
CA TYR A 36 -32.29 7.00 -22.49
C TYR A 36 -32.23 8.08 -23.57
N PHE A 37 -32.78 7.83 -24.77
CA PHE A 37 -32.84 8.82 -25.85
C PHE A 37 -33.66 10.07 -25.46
N LEU A 38 -34.81 9.91 -24.82
CA LEU A 38 -35.65 11.03 -24.37
C LEU A 38 -34.97 11.91 -23.31
N ASN A 39 -34.12 11.31 -22.46
CA ASN A 39 -33.37 12.06 -21.45
C ASN A 39 -32.19 12.82 -22.06
N ASP A 40 -31.62 12.33 -23.15
CA ASP A 40 -30.54 12.98 -23.89
C ASP A 40 -31.06 14.20 -24.67
N GLU A 41 -32.22 14.07 -25.33
CA GLU A 41 -32.90 15.19 -25.99
C GLU A 41 -33.27 16.32 -25.01
N LYS A 42 -33.65 15.97 -23.77
CA LYS A 42 -33.95 16.97 -22.72
C LYS A 42 -32.72 17.69 -22.18
N LYS A 43 -31.53 17.06 -22.23
CA LYS A 43 -30.28 17.72 -21.85
C LYS A 43 -29.83 18.72 -22.91
N CYS A 44 -30.06 18.42 -24.18
CA CYS A 44 -29.71 19.31 -25.29
C CYS A 44 -30.62 20.56 -25.39
N GLY A 45 -31.86 20.49 -24.90
CA GLY A 45 -32.83 21.60 -24.96
C GLY A 45 -32.71 22.66 -23.87
N ILE A 46 -31.75 22.55 -22.93
CA ILE A 46 -31.60 23.51 -21.82
C ILE A 46 -30.62 24.66 -22.18
N ASP A 47 -29.75 24.49 -23.17
CA ASP A 47 -28.74 25.50 -23.54
C ASP A 47 -29.21 26.56 -24.56
N GLU A 48 -30.41 26.43 -25.16
CA GLU A 48 -30.88 27.38 -26.19
C GLU A 48 -31.66 28.59 -25.65
N ASN A 49 -32.03 28.64 -24.36
CA ASN A 49 -32.89 29.69 -23.82
C ASN A 49 -32.18 30.81 -23.02
N ASP A 50 -30.86 30.78 -22.86
CA ASP A 50 -30.11 31.76 -22.03
C ASP A 50 -29.10 32.63 -22.81
N MET A 51 -29.29 32.84 -24.12
CA MET A 51 -28.52 33.83 -24.88
C MET A 51 -29.40 34.97 -25.43
N GLU A 52 -29.85 35.86 -24.53
CA GLU A 52 -30.21 37.23 -24.89
C GLU A 52 -29.01 38.18 -24.70
N LEU A 53 -28.39 38.52 -25.84
CA LEU A 53 -27.94 39.86 -26.26
C LEU A 53 -27.08 40.70 -25.29
N THR A 54 -25.78 40.82 -25.59
CA THR A 54 -25.06 42.12 -25.70
C THR A 54 -23.71 41.99 -26.44
N ASN A 55 -23.75 42.17 -27.77
CA ASN A 55 -22.98 43.14 -28.56
C ASN A 55 -21.50 43.49 -28.26
N THR A 56 -20.63 43.11 -29.23
CA THR A 56 -19.83 44.02 -30.12
C THR A 56 -18.30 44.17 -29.91
N GLU A 57 -17.59 43.61 -30.91
CA GLU A 57 -16.38 44.05 -31.65
C GLU A 57 -14.94 44.01 -31.08
N GLU A 58 -14.15 43.15 -31.76
CA GLU A 58 -12.80 43.33 -32.33
C GLU A 58 -11.60 43.76 -31.45
N LEU A 59 -10.60 42.86 -31.32
CA LEU A 59 -9.21 43.19 -31.69
C LEU A 59 -8.29 41.96 -31.81
N ASP A 60 -7.60 41.98 -32.95
CA ASP A 60 -6.52 41.19 -33.53
C ASP A 60 -5.37 40.68 -32.61
N GLY A 61 -4.92 39.44 -32.86
CA GLY A 61 -3.49 39.14 -33.05
C GLY A 61 -2.67 38.44 -31.95
N LYS A 62 -2.32 37.17 -32.24
CA LYS A 62 -1.09 36.39 -31.93
C LYS A 62 -1.01 35.47 -30.69
N MET A 63 -0.29 34.36 -30.92
CA MET A 63 0.25 33.33 -30.00
C MET A 63 -0.82 32.36 -29.46
N GLU A 64 -0.64 31.05 -29.38
CA GLU A 64 0.48 30.11 -29.47
C GLU A 64 -0.09 28.72 -29.82
N LYS A 65 0.76 27.74 -30.15
CA LYS A 65 0.35 26.34 -30.32
C LYS A 65 -0.19 25.82 -28.98
N GLU A 66 -1.51 25.74 -28.84
CA GLU A 66 -2.16 24.98 -27.77
C GLU A 66 -2.16 23.50 -28.15
N GLU A 67 -1.31 22.74 -27.46
CA GLU A 67 -1.47 21.31 -27.31
C GLU A 67 -2.81 21.06 -26.60
N LEU A 68 -3.61 20.15 -27.15
CA LEU A 68 -4.92 19.76 -26.66
C LEU A 68 -4.81 19.07 -25.29
N ASP A 69 -4.63 19.84 -24.23
CA ASP A 69 -4.93 19.42 -22.86
C ASP A 69 -6.43 19.60 -22.65
N ILE A 70 -7.19 18.56 -22.99
CA ILE A 70 -8.58 18.39 -22.55
C ILE A 70 -8.50 18.07 -21.06
N PRO A 71 -8.90 18.98 -20.14
CA PRO A 71 -9.00 18.62 -18.74
C PRO A 71 -10.18 17.67 -18.64
N LEU A 72 -9.90 16.37 -18.45
CA LEU A 72 -10.91 15.38 -18.11
C LEU A 72 -11.55 15.84 -16.80
N ARG A 73 -12.74 16.44 -16.91
CA ARG A 73 -13.57 16.84 -15.78
C ARG A 73 -13.69 15.66 -14.81
N GLU A 74 -13.47 15.96 -13.54
CA GLU A 74 -13.64 15.08 -12.37
C GLU A 74 -15.11 14.62 -12.14
N GLU A 75 -15.97 14.68 -13.17
CA GLU A 75 -17.41 14.41 -13.09
C GLU A 75 -17.81 12.99 -13.53
N GLU A 76 -16.90 12.16 -14.06
CA GLU A 76 -17.24 10.80 -14.53
C GLU A 76 -17.21 9.70 -13.46
N ILE A 77 -16.85 9.98 -12.19
CA ILE A 77 -16.81 8.96 -11.12
C ILE A 77 -18.10 8.95 -10.27
N SER A 78 -19.12 9.74 -10.65
CA SER A 78 -20.45 9.63 -10.07
C SER A 78 -21.25 8.53 -10.78
N CYS A 79 -21.14 7.29 -10.30
CA CYS A 79 -21.89 6.15 -10.79
C CYS A 79 -23.38 6.27 -10.44
N SER A 80 -24.13 7.02 -11.24
CA SER A 80 -25.58 7.21 -11.06
C SER A 80 -26.45 6.06 -11.59
N GLY A 81 -25.86 4.95 -12.01
CA GLY A 81 -26.56 3.75 -12.50
C GLY A 81 -25.92 2.43 -12.05
N PRO A 82 -26.62 1.28 -12.19
CA PRO A 82 -26.05 -0.01 -11.83
C PRO A 82 -24.86 -0.35 -12.74
N LEU A 83 -23.67 -0.50 -12.14
CA LEU A 83 -22.48 -0.90 -12.89
C LEU A 83 -22.65 -2.30 -13.46
N SER A 84 -22.14 -2.53 -14.67
CA SER A 84 -21.97 -3.90 -15.17
C SER A 84 -20.93 -4.66 -14.34
N GLN A 85 -20.97 -5.99 -14.35
CA GLN A 85 -20.03 -6.82 -13.60
C GLN A 85 -18.56 -6.49 -13.94
N LYS A 86 -18.20 -6.36 -15.22
CA LYS A 86 -16.82 -6.03 -15.62
C LYS A 86 -16.39 -4.62 -15.22
N GLN A 87 -17.32 -3.66 -15.24
CA GLN A 87 -17.05 -2.30 -14.75
C GLN A 87 -16.86 -2.28 -13.24
N ALA A 88 -17.66 -3.06 -12.50
CA ALA A 88 -17.51 -3.24 -11.07
C ALA A 88 -16.17 -3.90 -10.71
N GLU A 89 -15.79 -5.00 -11.39
CA GLU A 89 -14.49 -5.66 -11.23
C GLU A 89 -13.33 -4.68 -11.50
N TYR A 90 -13.41 -3.94 -12.62
CA TYR A 90 -12.42 -2.92 -12.95
C TYR A 90 -12.32 -1.83 -11.88
N PHE A 91 -13.46 -1.26 -11.46
CA PHE A 91 -13.53 -0.26 -10.39
C PHE A 91 -12.89 -0.77 -9.09
N LEU A 92 -13.24 -2.00 -8.66
CA LEU A 92 -12.66 -2.59 -7.46
C LEU A 92 -11.15 -2.79 -7.59
N SER A 93 -10.66 -3.29 -8.73
CA SER A 93 -9.23 -3.50 -8.98
C SER A 93 -8.45 -2.19 -8.96
N GLN A 94 -9.00 -1.15 -9.57
CA GLN A 94 -8.42 0.19 -9.57
C GLN A 94 -8.35 0.76 -8.15
N GLN A 95 -9.45 0.69 -7.39
CA GLN A 95 -9.47 1.18 -6.01
C GLN A 95 -8.57 0.36 -5.09
N ALA A 96 -8.45 -0.95 -5.26
CA ALA A 96 -7.51 -1.78 -4.51
C ALA A 96 -6.05 -1.36 -4.81
N SER A 97 -5.71 -1.16 -6.08
CA SER A 97 -4.39 -0.67 -6.49
C SER A 97 -4.09 0.72 -5.92
N LEU A 98 -5.06 1.63 -5.90
CA LEU A 98 -4.90 2.96 -5.31
C LEU A 98 -4.75 2.89 -3.79
N LEU A 99 -5.56 2.11 -3.08
CA LEU A 99 -5.41 1.92 -1.63
C LEU A 99 -4.04 1.35 -1.25
N LYS A 100 -3.46 0.54 -2.15
CA LYS A 100 -2.14 -0.06 -1.97
C LYS A 100 -1.00 0.93 -2.20
N ASN A 101 -1.08 1.67 -3.31
CA ASN A 101 0.04 2.46 -3.82
C ASN A 101 -0.03 3.94 -3.43
N ASP A 102 -1.22 4.53 -3.35
CA ASP A 102 -1.42 5.94 -3.01
C ASP A 102 -2.84 6.20 -2.46
N GLU A 103 -2.96 6.15 -1.13
CA GLU A 103 -4.22 6.35 -0.43
C GLU A 103 -4.88 7.71 -0.74
N THR A 104 -4.09 8.72 -1.09
CA THR A 104 -4.59 10.08 -1.35
C THR A 104 -5.35 10.19 -2.66
N LYS A 105 -5.05 9.33 -3.62
CA LYS A 105 -5.73 9.24 -4.92
C LYS A 105 -6.94 8.30 -4.91
N ALA A 106 -7.02 7.43 -3.91
CA ALA A 106 -8.20 6.59 -3.70
C ALA A 106 -9.41 7.45 -3.26
N LEU A 107 -10.62 6.94 -3.49
CA LEU A 107 -11.83 7.56 -2.95
C LEU A 107 -11.74 7.71 -1.44
N THR A 108 -12.37 8.75 -0.88
CA THR A 108 -12.41 8.96 0.58
C THR A 108 -13.12 7.79 1.28
N PRO A 109 -12.79 7.46 2.55
CA PRO A 109 -13.36 6.29 3.22
C PRO A 109 -14.89 6.21 3.19
N VAL A 110 -15.55 7.36 3.37
CA VAL A 110 -17.02 7.47 3.38
C VAL A 110 -17.60 7.29 1.98
N SER A 111 -17.01 7.90 0.96
CA SER A 111 -17.49 7.79 -0.43
C SER A 111 -17.28 6.38 -0.97
N LEU A 112 -16.10 5.79 -0.73
CA LEU A 112 -15.80 4.42 -1.14
C LEU A 112 -16.76 3.42 -0.48
N GLN A 113 -17.03 3.56 0.82
CA GLN A 113 -17.96 2.67 1.51
C GLN A 113 -19.40 2.84 0.99
N LYS A 114 -19.81 4.06 0.64
CA LYS A 114 -21.12 4.31 0.02
C LYS A 114 -21.24 3.61 -1.32
N GLU A 115 -20.20 3.68 -2.15
CA GLU A 115 -20.18 3.03 -3.46
C GLU A 115 -20.20 1.50 -3.34
N LEU A 116 -19.41 0.94 -2.41
CA LEU A 116 -19.43 -0.49 -2.09
C LEU A 116 -20.80 -0.96 -1.61
N ASN A 117 -21.45 -0.19 -0.72
CA ASN A 117 -22.79 -0.51 -0.25
C ASN A 117 -23.83 -0.44 -1.40
N ASN A 118 -23.66 0.46 -2.37
CA ASN A 118 -24.52 0.52 -3.55
C ASN A 118 -24.31 -0.71 -4.43
N LEU A 119 -23.05 -1.09 -4.69
CA LEU A 119 -22.71 -2.28 -5.46
C LEU A 119 -23.30 -3.55 -4.84
N LEU A 120 -23.14 -3.72 -3.52
CA LEU A 120 -23.66 -4.87 -2.78
C LEU A 120 -25.20 -4.92 -2.71
N LYS A 121 -25.91 -3.79 -2.86
CA LYS A 121 -27.39 -3.80 -2.99
C LYS A 121 -27.85 -4.47 -4.28
N PHE A 122 -27.09 -4.29 -5.37
CA PHE A 122 -27.42 -4.89 -6.66
C PHE A 122 -26.94 -6.33 -6.75
N ASN A 123 -25.74 -6.62 -6.25
CA ASN A 123 -25.13 -7.95 -6.28
C ASN A 123 -24.53 -8.30 -4.90
N PRO A 124 -25.31 -8.90 -3.98
CA PRO A 124 -24.81 -9.26 -2.65
C PRO A 124 -23.68 -10.30 -2.67
N ASP A 125 -23.62 -11.15 -3.69
CA ASP A 125 -22.66 -12.25 -3.77
C ASP A 125 -21.27 -11.82 -4.29
N PHE A 126 -21.05 -10.52 -4.50
CA PHE A 126 -19.79 -9.99 -5.00
C PHE A 126 -18.74 -9.91 -3.88
N ALA A 127 -18.03 -11.02 -3.65
CA ALA A 127 -17.06 -11.17 -2.56
C ALA A 127 -15.99 -10.07 -2.58
N GLU A 128 -15.46 -9.73 -3.76
CA GLU A 128 -14.40 -8.73 -3.94
C GLU A 128 -14.78 -7.35 -3.35
N ALA A 129 -16.07 -6.99 -3.32
CA ALA A 129 -16.52 -5.74 -2.68
C ALA A 129 -16.40 -5.78 -1.16
N HIS A 130 -16.64 -6.93 -0.52
CA HIS A 130 -16.41 -7.11 0.92
C HIS A 130 -14.93 -7.01 1.26
N TYR A 131 -14.06 -7.52 0.39
CA TYR A 131 -12.62 -7.40 0.56
C TYR A 131 -12.15 -5.94 0.47
N LEU A 132 -12.65 -5.19 -0.51
CA LEU A 132 -12.32 -3.76 -0.60
C LEU A 132 -12.88 -2.98 0.60
N SER A 133 -14.03 -3.39 1.15
CA SER A 133 -14.57 -2.81 2.39
C SER A 133 -13.67 -3.11 3.60
N TYR A 134 -13.07 -4.30 3.65
CA TYR A 134 -12.03 -4.64 4.62
C TYR A 134 -10.82 -3.71 4.49
N LEU A 135 -10.23 -3.55 3.29
CA LEU A 135 -9.09 -2.66 3.06
C LEU A 135 -9.43 -1.20 3.40
N ASN A 136 -10.64 -0.75 3.07
CA ASN A 136 -11.13 0.59 3.38
C ASN A 136 -11.28 0.82 4.90
N SER A 137 -11.78 -0.17 5.63
CA SER A 137 -11.91 -0.10 7.10
C SER A 137 -10.55 -0.19 7.78
N LEU A 138 -9.63 -0.92 7.17
CA LEU A 138 -8.28 -1.13 7.66
C LEU A 138 -7.46 0.17 7.65
N ARG A 139 -7.60 1.01 6.61
CA ARG A 139 -6.90 2.31 6.53
C ARG A 139 -7.35 3.36 7.53
N VAL A 140 -8.57 3.23 8.06
CA VAL A 140 -9.08 4.10 9.13
C VAL A 140 -8.91 3.48 10.53
N HIS A 141 -8.20 2.36 10.62
CA HIS A 141 -7.97 1.61 11.85
C HIS A 141 -9.26 1.17 12.58
N ASP A 142 -10.34 0.88 11.84
CA ASP A 142 -11.58 0.34 12.43
C ASP A 142 -11.49 -1.17 12.58
N VAL A 143 -11.27 -1.64 13.81
CA VAL A 143 -11.12 -3.05 14.16
C VAL A 143 -12.39 -3.86 13.89
N PHE A 144 -13.56 -3.33 14.23
CA PHE A 144 -14.81 -4.08 14.13
C PHE A 144 -15.24 -4.22 12.67
N SER A 145 -15.28 -3.11 11.94
CA SER A 145 -15.70 -3.11 10.54
C SER A 145 -14.73 -3.91 9.65
N SER A 146 -13.43 -3.82 9.90
CA SER A 146 -12.43 -4.61 9.17
C SER A 146 -12.60 -6.10 9.44
N THR A 147 -12.76 -6.52 10.70
CA THR A 147 -12.95 -7.93 11.05
C THR A 147 -14.23 -8.49 10.43
N HIS A 148 -15.36 -7.77 10.55
CA HIS A 148 -16.63 -8.20 9.96
C HIS A 148 -16.56 -8.31 8.43
N SER A 149 -15.95 -7.32 7.77
CA SER A 149 -15.83 -7.32 6.30
C SER A 149 -14.91 -8.42 5.79
N LEU A 150 -13.82 -8.72 6.52
CA LEU A 150 -12.89 -9.80 6.20
C LEU A 150 -13.56 -11.17 6.30
N LEU A 151 -14.29 -11.41 7.38
CA LEU A 151 -15.02 -12.67 7.57
C LEU A 151 -16.11 -12.83 6.49
N HIS A 152 -16.88 -11.77 6.22
CA HIS A 152 -17.87 -11.78 5.14
C HIS A 152 -17.28 -12.07 3.75
N TYR A 153 -16.07 -11.56 3.48
CA TYR A 153 -15.35 -11.90 2.26
C TYR A 153 -15.10 -13.41 2.18
N PHE A 154 -14.46 -14.00 3.20
CA PHE A 154 -14.12 -15.42 3.17
C PHE A 154 -15.32 -16.37 3.23
N ASP A 155 -16.42 -15.97 3.88
CA ASP A 155 -17.69 -16.73 3.87
C ASP A 155 -18.31 -16.82 2.47
N ARG A 156 -18.13 -15.79 1.64
CA ARG A 156 -18.69 -15.68 0.28
C ARG A 156 -17.71 -16.06 -0.82
N LEU A 157 -16.43 -16.19 -0.49
CA LEU A 157 -15.36 -16.46 -1.44
C LEU A 157 -15.42 -17.91 -1.94
N ILE A 158 -15.78 -18.06 -3.21
CA ILE A 158 -15.67 -19.35 -3.91
C ILE A 158 -14.30 -19.38 -4.61
N LEU A 159 -13.33 -20.04 -3.99
CA LEU A 159 -12.01 -20.25 -4.60
C LEU A 159 -12.08 -21.35 -5.65
N THR A 160 -11.91 -20.97 -6.91
CA THR A 160 -11.75 -21.91 -8.03
C THR A 160 -10.30 -21.86 -8.46
N GLY A 161 -9.55 -22.97 -8.34
CA GLY A 161 -8.23 -23.04 -8.95
C GLY A 161 -7.25 -24.00 -8.29
N ALA A 162 -7.08 -25.19 -8.86
CA ALA A 162 -5.93 -26.07 -8.59
C ALA A 162 -4.63 -25.49 -9.19
N GLU A 163 -4.11 -24.41 -8.61
CA GLU A 163 -2.80 -23.91 -8.97
C GLU A 163 -1.72 -24.78 -8.30
N SER A 164 -1.01 -25.60 -9.06
CA SER A 164 0.10 -26.44 -8.58
C SER A 164 -0.26 -27.56 -7.57
N LYS A 165 0.44 -28.70 -7.66
CA LYS A 165 0.32 -29.82 -6.71
C LYS A 165 0.72 -29.46 -5.27
N SER A 166 1.32 -28.29 -5.06
CA SER A 166 1.75 -27.77 -3.75
C SER A 166 0.65 -27.13 -2.90
N ASN A 167 -0.52 -26.85 -3.50
CA ASN A 167 -1.62 -26.13 -2.85
C ASN A 167 -2.64 -27.06 -2.15
N GLY A 168 -2.27 -28.33 -1.92
CA GLY A 168 -3.09 -29.30 -1.20
C GLY A 168 -4.37 -29.71 -1.94
N ASP A 169 -5.21 -30.49 -1.26
CA ASP A 169 -6.49 -31.01 -1.80
C ASP A 169 -7.60 -29.93 -1.78
N GLU A 170 -8.49 -29.94 -2.77
CA GLU A 170 -9.59 -28.96 -2.99
C GLU A 170 -10.79 -29.20 -2.04
N GLY A 171 -10.52 -29.50 -0.77
CA GLY A 171 -11.57 -29.59 0.25
C GLY A 171 -12.16 -28.21 0.60
N TYR A 172 -13.31 -28.21 1.30
CA TYR A 172 -13.94 -27.03 1.93
C TYR A 172 -12.98 -26.15 2.79
N GLY A 173 -11.77 -26.63 3.08
CA GLY A 173 -10.78 -25.96 3.92
C GLY A 173 -9.90 -24.91 3.23
N ARG A 174 -9.96 -24.72 1.90
CA ARG A 174 -9.06 -23.74 1.24
C ARG A 174 -9.39 -22.29 1.57
N SER A 175 -10.65 -21.86 1.49
CA SER A 175 -10.99 -20.49 1.93
C SER A 175 -10.73 -20.32 3.43
N LEU A 176 -11.03 -21.36 4.22
CA LEU A 176 -10.89 -21.34 5.67
C LEU A 176 -9.43 -21.16 6.16
N ARG A 177 -8.45 -21.86 5.55
CA ARG A 177 -7.04 -21.71 5.95
C ARG A 177 -6.51 -20.29 5.70
N TYR A 178 -6.90 -19.69 4.57
CA TYR A 178 -6.53 -18.31 4.27
C TYR A 178 -7.35 -17.29 5.05
N ALA A 179 -8.58 -17.62 5.45
CA ALA A 179 -9.37 -16.81 6.36
C ALA A 179 -8.68 -16.69 7.73
N ALA A 180 -8.28 -17.82 8.31
CA ALA A 180 -7.56 -17.86 9.59
C ALA A 180 -6.21 -17.12 9.50
N LEU A 181 -5.47 -17.30 8.41
CA LEU A 181 -4.21 -16.59 8.16
C LEU A 181 -4.40 -15.06 8.06
N ASN A 182 -5.40 -14.60 7.28
CA ASN A 182 -5.68 -13.17 7.13
C ASN A 182 -6.23 -12.55 8.42
N LEU A 183 -6.97 -13.33 9.23
CA LEU A 183 -7.40 -12.89 10.55
C LEU A 183 -6.21 -12.74 11.51
N ALA A 184 -5.24 -13.66 11.46
CA ALA A 184 -3.98 -13.53 12.22
C ALA A 184 -3.23 -12.26 11.81
N ALA A 185 -3.10 -12.03 10.50
CA ALA A 185 -2.49 -10.81 9.97
C ALA A 185 -3.21 -9.54 10.42
N LEU A 186 -4.54 -9.52 10.38
CA LEU A 186 -5.35 -8.41 10.87
C LEU A 186 -5.08 -8.10 12.34
N HIS A 187 -5.06 -9.13 13.19
CA HIS A 187 -4.73 -8.96 14.60
C HIS A 187 -3.29 -8.48 14.83
N CYS A 188 -2.32 -8.96 14.05
CA CYS A 188 -0.95 -8.43 14.06
C CYS A 188 -0.92 -6.94 13.72
N ARG A 189 -1.68 -6.48 12.71
CA ARG A 189 -1.71 -5.05 12.32
C ARG A 189 -2.25 -4.14 13.42
N PHE A 190 -3.17 -4.63 14.24
CA PHE A 190 -3.69 -3.89 15.39
C PHE A 190 -2.87 -4.06 16.67
N GLY A 191 -1.77 -4.83 16.64
CA GLY A 191 -0.94 -5.11 17.82
C GLY A 191 -1.57 -6.10 18.80
N HIS A 192 -2.60 -6.86 18.38
CA HIS A 192 -3.26 -7.90 19.16
C HIS A 192 -2.49 -9.24 19.06
N TYR A 193 -1.25 -9.25 19.52
CA TYR A 193 -0.32 -10.37 19.32
C TYR A 193 -0.83 -11.71 19.86
N GLN A 194 -1.53 -11.71 21.00
CA GLN A 194 -2.07 -12.94 21.59
C GLN A 194 -3.16 -13.56 20.70
N GLN A 195 -4.08 -12.73 20.20
CA GLN A 195 -5.16 -13.16 19.31
C GLN A 195 -4.59 -13.58 17.94
N ALA A 196 -3.57 -12.86 17.46
CA ALA A 196 -2.88 -13.22 16.23
C ALA A 196 -2.21 -14.60 16.33
N GLU A 197 -1.54 -14.90 17.45
CA GLU A 197 -0.90 -16.19 17.69
C GLU A 197 -1.92 -17.34 17.68
N LEU A 198 -3.07 -17.17 18.35
CA LEU A 198 -4.14 -18.17 18.36
C LEU A 198 -4.72 -18.41 16.95
N ALA A 199 -4.99 -17.34 16.21
CA ALA A 199 -5.47 -17.44 14.83
C ALA A 199 -4.43 -18.10 13.90
N LEU A 200 -3.15 -17.84 14.14
CA LEU A 200 -2.05 -18.39 13.35
C LEU A 200 -1.83 -19.88 13.62
N GLN A 201 -1.94 -20.32 14.89
CA GLN A 201 -1.91 -21.73 15.26
C GLN A 201 -3.04 -22.51 14.55
N GLU A 202 -4.23 -21.92 14.50
CA GLU A 202 -5.37 -22.50 13.79
C GLU A 202 -5.15 -22.55 12.27
N ALA A 203 -4.61 -21.48 11.67
CA ALA A 203 -4.24 -21.46 10.26
C ALA A 203 -3.22 -22.56 9.92
N ILE A 204 -2.20 -22.77 10.78
CA ILE A 204 -1.21 -23.84 10.63
C ILE A 204 -1.87 -25.21 10.71
N ARG A 205 -2.76 -25.43 11.69
CA ARG A 205 -3.48 -26.71 11.86
C ARG A 205 -4.27 -27.06 10.60
N ILE A 206 -5.07 -26.14 10.08
CA ILE A 206 -5.90 -26.36 8.87
C ILE A 206 -5.01 -26.56 7.62
N ALA A 207 -3.92 -25.79 7.51
CA ALA A 207 -2.98 -25.94 6.40
C ALA A 207 -2.23 -27.29 6.44
N GLN A 208 -1.89 -27.81 7.63
CA GLN A 208 -1.33 -29.15 7.80
C GLN A 208 -2.33 -30.24 7.45
N GLU A 209 -3.57 -30.15 7.92
CA GLU A 209 -4.65 -31.10 7.62
C GLU A 209 -4.91 -31.22 6.12
N SER A 210 -4.76 -30.11 5.39
CA SER A 210 -4.94 -30.06 3.93
C SER A 210 -3.66 -30.25 3.11
N ASN A 211 -2.51 -30.49 3.76
CA ASN A 211 -1.18 -30.59 3.13
C ASN A 211 -0.84 -29.40 2.20
N ASP A 212 -1.27 -28.19 2.53
CA ASP A 212 -0.97 -26.98 1.76
C ASP A 212 0.36 -26.38 2.23
N HIS A 213 1.43 -26.68 1.49
CA HIS A 213 2.77 -26.20 1.82
C HIS A 213 2.96 -24.71 1.57
N VAL A 214 2.19 -24.11 0.65
CA VAL A 214 2.25 -22.68 0.34
C VAL A 214 1.64 -21.89 1.49
N CYS A 215 0.43 -22.25 1.92
CA CYS A 215 -0.20 -21.64 3.11
C CYS A 215 0.69 -21.80 4.34
N LEU A 216 1.33 -22.96 4.54
CA LEU A 216 2.28 -23.14 5.63
C LEU A 216 3.50 -22.22 5.54
N GLN A 217 4.03 -21.94 4.35
CA GLN A 217 5.12 -20.96 4.21
C GLN A 217 4.65 -19.55 4.62
N HIS A 218 3.43 -19.17 4.25
CA HIS A 218 2.86 -17.89 4.71
C HIS A 218 2.69 -17.87 6.24
N CYS A 219 2.16 -18.93 6.85
CA CYS A 219 2.02 -18.99 8.31
C CYS A 219 3.39 -18.90 9.02
N LEU A 220 4.39 -19.63 8.55
CA LEU A 220 5.76 -19.60 9.10
C LEU A 220 6.37 -18.20 8.99
N SER A 221 6.11 -17.52 7.88
CA SER A 221 6.62 -16.17 7.66
C SER A 221 5.99 -15.17 8.64
N TRP A 222 4.70 -15.31 9.00
CA TRP A 222 4.04 -14.52 10.04
C TRP A 222 4.49 -14.85 11.47
N LEU A 223 4.75 -16.13 11.77
CA LEU A 223 5.25 -16.54 13.08
C LEU A 223 6.53 -15.78 13.45
N HIS A 224 7.46 -15.68 12.49
CA HIS A 224 8.75 -15.03 12.73
C HIS A 224 8.65 -13.52 13.05
N ILE A 225 7.54 -12.88 12.68
CA ILE A 225 7.28 -11.46 13.00
C ILE A 225 6.62 -11.32 14.35
N SER A 226 5.63 -12.18 14.64
CA SER A 226 4.90 -12.15 15.91
C SER A 226 5.84 -12.49 17.08
N GLU A 227 6.82 -13.38 16.84
CA GLU A 227 7.81 -13.85 17.80
C GLU A 227 9.07 -12.96 17.90
N GLN A 228 9.00 -11.66 17.57
CA GLN A 228 10.11 -10.67 17.65
C GLN A 228 10.86 -10.56 19.01
N LYS A 229 10.55 -11.43 19.98
CA LYS A 229 11.19 -11.54 21.29
C LYS A 229 12.29 -12.61 21.41
N ILE A 230 12.59 -13.41 20.38
CA ILE A 230 13.53 -14.56 20.55
C ILE A 230 14.71 -14.51 19.57
N PHE A 231 15.92 -14.45 20.11
CA PHE A 231 17.21 -14.46 19.38
C PHE A 231 17.47 -15.75 18.58
N ASP A 232 16.69 -16.82 18.80
CA ASP A 232 16.77 -18.11 18.08
C ASP A 232 16.09 -18.09 16.68
N SER A 233 15.45 -16.97 16.31
CA SER A 233 14.67 -16.79 15.06
C SER A 233 15.49 -16.91 13.76
N CYS A 234 16.79 -16.62 13.78
CA CYS A 234 17.60 -16.49 12.57
C CYS A 234 17.72 -17.79 11.75
N VAL A 235 17.84 -18.95 12.42
CA VAL A 235 17.97 -20.27 11.78
C VAL A 235 16.65 -20.71 11.14
N LEU A 236 15.53 -20.48 11.85
CA LEU A 236 14.20 -20.81 11.34
C LEU A 236 13.84 -19.95 10.12
N LEU A 237 14.31 -18.70 10.09
CA LEU A 237 14.07 -17.76 9.01
C LEU A 237 14.96 -18.05 7.78
N GLU A 238 16.19 -18.51 7.97
CA GLU A 238 17.01 -19.04 6.87
C GLU A 238 16.37 -20.28 6.23
N HIS A 239 15.84 -21.19 7.06
CA HIS A 239 15.15 -22.38 6.57
C HIS A 239 13.85 -22.04 5.84
N SER A 240 13.07 -21.04 6.29
CA SER A 240 11.87 -20.60 5.58
C SER A 240 12.21 -19.98 4.22
N VAL A 241 13.24 -19.13 4.12
CA VAL A 241 13.70 -18.57 2.84
C VAL A 241 14.05 -19.69 1.84
N ASN A 242 14.82 -20.69 2.28
CA ASN A 242 15.20 -21.82 1.43
C ASN A 242 13.98 -22.63 0.96
N LYS A 243 13.00 -22.84 1.83
CA LYS A 243 11.74 -23.49 1.46
C LYS A 243 10.89 -22.65 0.51
N SER A 244 10.79 -21.34 0.72
CA SER A 244 10.08 -20.42 -0.20
C SER A 244 10.70 -20.45 -1.59
N LEU A 245 12.03 -20.46 -1.70
CA LEU A 245 12.72 -20.63 -2.99
C LEU A 245 12.41 -21.99 -3.63
N HIS A 246 12.41 -23.07 -2.84
CA HIS A 246 12.10 -24.42 -3.31
C HIS A 246 10.67 -24.53 -3.87
N PHE A 247 9.69 -23.89 -3.22
CA PHE A 247 8.30 -23.86 -3.66
C PHE A 247 8.02 -22.82 -4.75
N GLY A 248 9.03 -22.07 -5.22
CA GLY A 248 8.85 -21.06 -6.25
C GLY A 248 8.05 -19.84 -5.80
N LEU A 249 8.20 -19.42 -4.54
CA LEU A 249 7.52 -18.27 -3.94
C LEU A 249 8.52 -17.10 -3.79
N PRO A 250 8.80 -16.34 -4.88
CA PRO A 250 9.87 -15.33 -4.89
C PRO A 250 9.60 -14.17 -3.94
N TYR A 251 8.33 -13.77 -3.77
CA TYR A 251 7.96 -12.69 -2.85
C TYR A 251 8.26 -13.07 -1.40
N LEU A 252 7.82 -14.25 -0.94
CA LEU A 252 8.11 -14.74 0.41
C LEU A 252 9.61 -14.91 0.68
N ALA A 253 10.35 -15.46 -0.30
CA ALA A 253 11.79 -15.61 -0.16
C ALA A 253 12.48 -14.26 0.02
N SER A 254 12.12 -13.28 -0.82
CA SER A 254 12.66 -11.92 -0.77
C SER A 254 12.33 -11.22 0.54
N LEU A 255 11.09 -11.32 1.00
CA LEU A 255 10.62 -10.78 2.28
C LEU A 255 11.37 -11.41 3.47
N GLY A 256 11.57 -12.74 3.43
CA GLY A 256 12.39 -13.45 4.39
C GLY A 256 13.83 -12.94 4.39
N ILE A 257 14.44 -12.73 3.23
CA ILE A 257 15.81 -12.17 3.13
C ILE A 257 15.86 -10.75 3.74
N GLN A 258 14.88 -9.89 3.45
CA GLN A 258 14.79 -8.55 4.05
C GLN A 258 14.72 -8.63 5.58
N SER A 259 13.86 -9.47 6.15
CA SER A 259 13.77 -9.68 7.60
C SER A 259 15.08 -10.23 8.19
N LEU A 260 15.72 -11.16 7.50
CA LEU A 260 17.01 -11.73 7.91
C LEU A 260 18.09 -10.66 8.00
N VAL A 261 18.19 -9.82 6.97
CA VAL A 261 19.15 -8.72 6.91
C VAL A 261 18.88 -7.72 8.03
N GLN A 262 17.61 -7.43 8.32
CA GLN A 262 17.24 -6.54 9.42
C GLN A 262 17.70 -7.07 10.78
N GLN A 263 17.38 -8.33 11.10
CA GLN A 263 17.80 -8.97 12.36
C GLN A 263 19.33 -8.98 12.48
N ARG A 264 20.02 -9.30 11.38
CA ARG A 264 21.48 -9.29 11.31
C ARG A 264 22.08 -7.89 11.45
N ALA A 265 21.38 -6.86 10.99
CA ALA A 265 21.79 -5.46 11.17
C ALA A 265 21.73 -5.07 12.65
N PHE A 266 20.65 -5.46 13.36
CA PHE A 266 20.53 -5.27 14.81
C PHE A 266 21.55 -6.07 15.62
N ALA A 267 21.92 -7.27 15.14
CA ALA A 267 23.00 -8.07 15.73
C ALA A 267 24.41 -7.50 15.43
N GLY A 268 24.52 -6.38 14.71
CA GLY A 268 25.80 -5.71 14.43
C GLY A 268 26.70 -6.44 13.43
N LYS A 269 26.15 -7.25 12.50
CA LYS A 269 26.95 -7.88 11.45
C LYS A 269 27.58 -6.85 10.50
N ALA A 270 28.70 -7.18 9.87
CA ALA A 270 29.40 -6.24 8.99
C ALA A 270 28.53 -5.76 7.80
N ALA A 271 28.55 -4.45 7.52
CA ALA A 271 27.70 -3.81 6.51
C ALA A 271 27.86 -4.40 5.10
N ASN A 272 29.09 -4.73 4.69
CA ASN A 272 29.35 -5.34 3.39
C ASN A 272 28.58 -6.65 3.20
N LYS A 273 28.59 -7.53 4.20
CA LYS A 273 27.85 -8.81 4.17
C LYS A 273 26.34 -8.61 4.09
N LEU A 274 25.82 -7.55 4.72
CA LEU A 274 24.40 -7.20 4.65
C LEU A 274 24.02 -6.71 3.25
N MET A 275 24.86 -5.86 2.66
CA MET A 275 24.64 -5.31 1.32
C MET A 275 24.78 -6.39 0.24
N ASP A 276 25.70 -7.33 0.39
CA ASP A 276 25.83 -8.48 -0.51
C ASP A 276 24.57 -9.35 -0.48
N ALA A 277 24.02 -9.64 0.71
CA ALA A 277 22.78 -10.38 0.85
C ALA A 277 21.56 -9.65 0.25
N LEU A 278 21.49 -8.32 0.40
CA LEU A 278 20.43 -7.52 -0.23
C LEU A 278 20.57 -7.46 -1.75
N LYS A 279 21.80 -7.42 -2.28
CA LYS A 279 22.04 -7.41 -3.73
C LYS A 279 21.50 -8.66 -4.41
N ASP A 280 21.68 -9.82 -3.80
CA ASP A 280 21.14 -11.09 -4.31
C ASP A 280 19.60 -11.08 -4.27
N SER A 281 19.01 -10.46 -3.25
CA SER A 281 17.55 -10.24 -3.18
C SER A 281 17.06 -9.26 -4.26
N ASP A 282 17.77 -8.17 -4.50
CA ASP A 282 17.38 -7.20 -5.53
C ASP A 282 17.33 -7.82 -6.92
N LEU A 283 18.24 -8.74 -7.23
CA LEU A 283 18.21 -9.48 -8.49
C LEU A 283 16.89 -10.26 -8.63
N LEU A 284 16.39 -10.86 -7.55
CA LEU A 284 15.09 -11.53 -7.54
C LEU A 284 13.94 -10.53 -7.71
N HIS A 285 14.01 -9.37 -7.04
CA HIS A 285 12.97 -8.33 -7.16
C HIS A 285 12.81 -7.87 -8.61
N TRP A 286 13.91 -7.55 -9.29
CA TRP A 286 13.90 -7.11 -10.68
C TRP A 286 13.49 -8.23 -11.65
N LYS A 287 13.94 -9.46 -11.41
CA LYS A 287 13.61 -10.63 -12.25
C LYS A 287 12.11 -10.93 -12.24
N HIS A 288 11.44 -10.73 -11.11
CA HIS A 288 10.02 -11.03 -10.93
C HIS A 288 9.13 -9.77 -10.95
N SER A 289 9.68 -8.60 -11.26
CA SER A 289 8.95 -7.31 -11.33
C SER A 289 8.20 -6.97 -10.03
N LEU A 290 8.79 -7.27 -8.87
CA LEU A 290 8.18 -7.04 -7.55
C LEU A 290 8.38 -5.58 -7.10
N SER A 291 7.59 -4.64 -7.65
CA SER A 291 7.81 -3.19 -7.47
C SER A 291 7.89 -2.77 -6.00
N GLU A 292 6.98 -3.22 -5.14
CA GLU A 292 6.98 -2.84 -3.72
C GLU A 292 8.25 -3.27 -2.98
N LEU A 293 8.73 -4.49 -3.25
CA LEU A 293 9.92 -5.01 -2.57
C LEU A 293 11.19 -4.27 -3.00
N ILE A 294 11.20 -3.65 -4.19
CA ILE A 294 12.27 -2.76 -4.61
C ILE A 294 12.26 -1.49 -3.74
N ASP A 295 11.11 -0.85 -3.61
CA ASP A 295 10.95 0.37 -2.80
C ASP A 295 11.34 0.10 -1.33
N ILE A 296 10.86 -1.02 -0.79
CA ILE A 296 11.17 -1.50 0.57
C ILE A 296 12.67 -1.80 0.72
N SER A 297 13.30 -2.48 -0.23
CA SER A 297 14.73 -2.80 -0.19
C SER A 297 15.58 -1.53 -0.11
N ILE A 298 15.24 -0.51 -0.92
CA ILE A 298 15.96 0.77 -0.92
C ILE A 298 15.73 1.54 0.39
N ALA A 299 14.49 1.57 0.90
CA ALA A 299 14.19 2.17 2.20
C ALA A 299 14.94 1.45 3.34
N GLN A 300 15.01 0.12 3.29
CA GLN A 300 15.75 -0.69 4.26
C GLN A 300 17.26 -0.40 4.20
N LYS A 301 17.86 -0.29 3.01
CA LYS A 301 19.27 0.12 2.86
C LYS A 301 19.52 1.50 3.44
N THR A 302 18.62 2.45 3.18
CA THR A 302 18.69 3.80 3.76
C THR A 302 18.73 3.73 5.28
N ALA A 303 17.82 2.96 5.89
CA ALA A 303 17.75 2.79 7.33
C ALA A 303 18.96 2.04 7.92
N ILE A 304 19.50 1.01 7.24
CA ILE A 304 20.71 0.30 7.67
C ILE A 304 21.93 1.24 7.64
N TRP A 305 22.11 2.01 6.57
CA TRP A 305 23.23 2.97 6.48
C TRP A 305 23.13 4.05 7.55
N ARG A 306 21.91 4.53 7.85
CA ARG A 306 21.64 5.45 8.96
C ARG A 306 22.02 4.82 10.30
N LEU A 307 21.58 3.59 10.57
CA LEU A 307 21.93 2.84 11.79
C LEU A 307 23.44 2.68 11.97
N TYR A 308 24.20 2.54 10.87
CA TYR A 308 25.64 2.33 10.88
C TYR A 308 26.44 3.65 10.85
N GLY A 309 25.76 4.80 10.94
CA GLY A 309 26.37 6.13 10.96
C GLY A 309 26.94 6.59 9.60
N ARG A 310 26.55 5.97 8.48
CA ARG A 310 27.00 6.33 7.14
C ARG A 310 25.96 7.21 6.44
N SER A 311 25.91 8.49 6.84
CA SER A 311 24.93 9.47 6.36
C SER A 311 24.93 9.66 4.84
N THR A 312 26.11 9.75 4.20
CA THR A 312 26.22 9.95 2.74
C THR A 312 25.62 8.79 1.94
N MET A 313 25.84 7.56 2.39
CA MET A 313 25.27 6.36 1.76
C MET A 313 23.75 6.33 1.92
N ALA A 314 23.24 6.70 3.11
CA ALA A 314 21.81 6.82 3.34
C ALA A 314 21.17 7.86 2.41
N LEU A 315 21.80 9.03 2.24
CA LEU A 315 21.33 10.07 1.30
C LEU A 315 21.27 9.56 -0.14
N GLN A 316 22.29 8.83 -0.60
CA GLN A 316 22.31 8.28 -1.95
C GLN A 316 21.16 7.28 -2.16
N GLN A 317 20.91 6.39 -1.20
CA GLN A 317 19.79 5.44 -1.29
C GLN A 317 18.45 6.17 -1.27
N ALA A 318 18.30 7.18 -0.41
CA ALA A 318 17.11 8.02 -0.37
C ALA A 318 16.83 8.69 -1.72
N GLN A 319 17.84 9.34 -2.31
CA GLN A 319 17.74 9.96 -3.63
C GLN A 319 17.42 8.96 -4.75
N THR A 320 17.93 7.72 -4.63
CA THR A 320 17.62 6.65 -5.59
C THR A 320 16.12 6.34 -5.55
N LEU A 321 15.52 6.13 -4.38
CA LEU A 321 14.08 5.88 -4.28
C LEU A 321 13.25 7.07 -4.78
N LEU A 322 13.61 8.29 -4.38
CA LEU A 322 12.86 9.50 -4.75
C LEU A 322 12.93 9.85 -6.24
N SER A 323 13.92 9.33 -6.97
CA SER A 323 14.07 9.51 -8.42
C SER A 323 13.45 8.38 -9.24
N MET A 324 13.04 7.28 -8.59
CA MET A 324 12.38 6.18 -9.28
C MET A 324 10.91 6.52 -9.55
N ASN A 325 10.46 6.19 -10.76
CA ASN A 325 9.05 6.26 -11.15
C ASN A 325 8.38 4.90 -10.93
N SER A 326 7.05 4.91 -10.85
CA SER A 326 6.27 3.68 -10.72
C SER A 326 6.55 2.73 -11.89
N LEU A 327 6.79 1.45 -11.58
CA LEU A 327 7.09 0.42 -12.57
C LEU A 327 5.81 -0.18 -13.20
N GLU A 328 4.64 0.06 -12.59
CA GLU A 328 3.35 -0.46 -13.04
C GLU A 328 2.46 0.65 -13.62
N ALA A 329 2.15 0.53 -14.91
CA ALA A 329 1.35 1.52 -15.65
C ALA A 329 -0.18 1.35 -15.46
N VAL A 330 -0.64 0.60 -14.45
CA VAL A 330 -2.07 0.28 -14.27
C VAL A 330 -2.90 1.53 -14.01
N ASN A 331 -2.30 2.57 -13.41
CA ASN A 331 -2.98 3.82 -13.11
C ASN A 331 -2.40 4.96 -13.96
N VAL A 332 -3.16 5.38 -14.98
CA VAL A 332 -2.88 6.59 -15.76
C VAL A 332 -2.78 7.77 -14.78
N GLY A 333 -1.59 8.37 -14.65
CA GLY A 333 -1.34 9.54 -13.79
C GLY A 333 -0.66 9.27 -12.44
N VAL A 334 -0.28 8.03 -12.11
CA VAL A 334 0.60 7.76 -10.94
C VAL A 334 2.05 7.67 -11.39
N GLN A 335 2.77 8.80 -11.31
CA GLN A 335 4.19 8.86 -11.68
C GLN A 335 5.11 8.23 -10.61
N GLN A 336 4.72 8.30 -9.32
CA GLN A 336 5.47 7.74 -8.20
C GLN A 336 4.52 7.12 -7.17
N ASN A 337 4.95 5.99 -6.59
CA ASN A 337 4.23 5.31 -5.52
C ASN A 337 4.36 6.14 -4.22
N ASN A 338 3.29 6.16 -3.42
CA ASN A 338 3.19 6.90 -2.16
C ASN A 338 3.02 5.93 -0.99
N THR A 339 3.97 5.01 -0.84
CA THR A 339 3.96 3.93 0.16
C THR A 339 4.71 4.33 1.44
N GLU A 340 4.64 3.46 2.46
CA GLU A 340 5.41 3.61 3.69
C GLU A 340 6.92 3.75 3.45
N ALA A 341 7.48 2.98 2.51
CA ALA A 341 8.90 3.07 2.15
C ALA A 341 9.30 4.50 1.74
N PHE A 342 8.42 5.16 0.97
CA PHE A 342 8.62 6.55 0.54
C PHE A 342 8.56 7.52 1.74
N ALA A 343 7.59 7.34 2.64
CA ALA A 343 7.47 8.14 3.86
C ALA A 343 8.71 8.00 4.75
N VAL A 344 9.19 6.78 4.99
CA VAL A 344 10.38 6.49 5.81
C VAL A 344 11.63 7.12 5.22
N VAL A 345 11.82 7.03 3.90
CA VAL A 345 12.97 7.64 3.21
C VAL A 345 12.96 9.16 3.31
N LEU A 346 11.81 9.80 3.10
CA LEU A 346 11.67 11.25 3.27
C LEU A 346 11.91 11.69 4.72
N CYS A 347 11.46 10.90 5.70
CA CYS A 347 11.73 11.15 7.12
C CYS A 347 13.24 11.12 7.42
N HIS A 348 13.95 10.09 6.94
CA HIS A 348 15.42 10.02 7.05
C HIS A 348 16.10 11.16 6.31
N LEU A 349 15.59 11.58 5.15
CA LEU A 349 16.13 12.71 4.40
C LEU A 349 16.00 14.02 5.19
N ALA A 350 14.84 14.30 5.78
CA ALA A 350 14.60 15.48 6.61
C ALA A 350 15.54 15.50 7.83
N GLU A 351 15.66 14.36 8.51
CA GLU A 351 16.55 14.21 9.66
C GLU A 351 18.03 14.46 9.29
N LEU A 352 18.50 13.87 8.19
CA LEU A 352 19.88 14.05 7.73
C LEU A 352 20.20 15.51 7.36
N HIS A 353 19.23 16.26 6.83
CA HIS A 353 19.39 17.70 6.58
C HIS A 353 19.39 18.52 7.89
N ALA A 354 18.55 18.14 8.86
CA ALA A 354 18.53 18.78 10.18
C ALA A 354 19.85 18.56 10.95
N GLU A 355 20.43 17.35 10.90
CA GLU A 355 21.73 17.05 11.51
C GLU A 355 22.89 17.87 10.93
N GLN A 356 22.79 18.27 9.65
CA GLN A 356 23.75 19.15 8.99
C GLN A 356 23.53 20.64 9.32
N GLY A 357 22.48 20.97 10.08
CA GLY A 357 22.08 22.34 10.40
C GLY A 357 21.22 23.02 9.33
N TYR A 358 20.87 22.32 8.24
CA TYR A 358 20.01 22.84 7.17
C TYR A 358 18.52 22.73 7.53
N PHE A 359 18.11 23.40 8.61
CA PHE A 359 16.74 23.34 9.11
C PHE A 359 15.68 23.84 8.11
N ALA A 360 16.04 24.79 7.23
CA ALA A 360 15.13 25.28 6.18
C ALA A 360 14.80 24.19 5.15
N ALA A 361 15.81 23.42 4.72
CA ALA A 361 15.61 22.30 3.81
C ALA A 361 14.80 21.19 4.50
N ALA A 362 15.11 20.88 5.76
CA ALA A 362 14.35 19.92 6.55
C ALA A 362 12.88 20.32 6.67
N SER A 363 12.56 21.60 6.89
CA SER A 363 11.16 22.07 6.95
C SER A 363 10.42 21.97 5.61
N GLU A 364 11.09 22.21 4.47
CA GLU A 364 10.47 22.01 3.16
C GLU A 364 10.19 20.53 2.88
N ILE A 365 11.10 19.63 3.28
CA ILE A 365 10.87 18.18 3.17
C ILE A 365 9.69 17.74 4.04
N LEU A 366 9.60 18.24 5.29
CA LEU A 366 8.48 17.94 6.19
C LEU A 366 7.15 18.51 5.66
N LYS A 367 7.18 19.69 5.02
CA LYS A 367 6.02 20.25 4.33
C LYS A 367 5.58 19.35 3.17
N HIS A 368 6.52 18.89 2.35
CA HIS A 368 6.23 17.93 1.29
C HIS A 368 5.66 16.62 1.83
N LEU A 369 6.20 16.08 2.93
CA LEU A 369 5.65 14.93 3.64
C LEU A 369 4.22 15.14 4.10
N LYS A 370 3.89 16.31 4.65
CA LYS A 370 2.54 16.66 5.10
C LYS A 370 1.54 16.79 3.94
N GLU A 371 1.97 17.28 2.79
CA GLU A 371 1.17 17.36 1.57
C GLU A 371 0.90 15.96 0.98
N ARG A 372 1.92 15.08 1.00
CA ARG A 372 1.82 13.70 0.50
C ARG A 372 1.08 12.75 1.44
N PHE A 373 1.21 12.94 2.74
CA PHE A 373 0.64 12.10 3.79
C PHE A 373 -0.16 12.98 4.76
N PRO A 374 -1.45 13.25 4.47
CA PRO A 374 -2.28 14.10 5.32
C PRO A 374 -2.42 13.47 6.72
N PRO A 375 -2.70 14.27 7.77
CA PRO A 375 -2.63 13.83 9.18
C PRO A 375 -3.61 12.71 9.55
N ASN A 376 -4.62 12.46 8.70
CA ASN A 376 -5.61 11.40 8.83
C ASN A 376 -5.24 10.11 8.06
N SER A 377 -4.10 10.07 7.38
CA SER A 377 -3.58 8.89 6.68
C SER A 377 -2.87 7.92 7.62
N GLN A 378 -2.71 6.65 7.19
CA GLN A 378 -2.05 5.61 8.00
C GLN A 378 -0.61 6.00 8.41
N HIS A 379 0.14 6.62 7.49
CA HIS A 379 1.57 6.89 7.66
C HIS A 379 1.88 8.26 8.26
N ALA A 380 0.87 9.05 8.62
CA ALA A 380 1.06 10.39 9.16
C ALA A 380 1.89 10.42 10.45
N GLN A 381 1.68 9.42 11.31
CA GLN A 381 2.36 9.32 12.60
C GLN A 381 3.89 9.25 12.45
N LEU A 382 4.38 8.71 11.33
CA LEU A 382 5.81 8.59 11.05
C LEU A 382 6.46 9.96 10.88
N TRP A 383 5.96 10.78 9.95
CA TRP A 383 6.56 12.09 9.73
C TRP A 383 6.31 13.04 10.89
N MET A 384 5.17 12.91 11.58
CA MET A 384 4.89 13.69 12.78
C MET A 384 5.92 13.40 13.89
N LEU A 385 6.29 12.13 14.08
CA LEU A 385 7.34 11.76 15.04
C LEU A 385 8.68 12.41 14.69
N PHE A 386 9.08 12.37 13.42
CA PHE A 386 10.33 12.97 12.95
C PHE A 386 10.31 14.50 13.03
N ASP A 387 9.19 15.15 12.72
CA ASP A 387 9.00 16.59 12.91
C ASP A 387 9.19 16.99 14.38
N GLN A 388 8.52 16.29 15.30
CA GLN A 388 8.67 16.54 16.74
C GLN A 388 10.10 16.30 17.21
N LYS A 389 10.78 15.26 16.68
CA LYS A 389 12.19 15.00 16.97
C LYS A 389 13.09 16.15 16.53
N ILE A 390 12.95 16.63 15.30
CA ILE A 390 13.77 17.73 14.76
C ILE A 390 13.52 19.02 15.55
N GLN A 391 12.26 19.31 15.88
CA GLN A 391 11.91 20.48 16.72
C GLN A 391 12.53 20.39 18.11
N PHE A 392 12.50 19.20 18.73
CA PHE A 392 13.11 18.95 20.03
C PHE A 392 14.64 19.15 19.99
N GLU A 393 15.32 18.57 18.99
CA GLU A 393 16.77 18.73 18.80
C GLU A 393 17.16 20.20 18.59
N ARG A 394 16.38 20.93 17.80
CA ARG A 394 16.59 22.37 17.59
C ARG A 394 16.42 23.17 18.88
N ALA A 395 15.34 22.93 19.64
CA ALA A 395 15.10 23.60 20.91
C ALA A 395 16.23 23.33 21.92
N MET A 396 16.73 22.09 21.99
CA MET A 396 17.86 21.73 22.84
C MET A 396 19.15 22.45 22.44
N ASN A 397 19.44 22.55 21.14
CA ASN A 397 20.62 23.27 20.64
C ASN A 397 20.53 24.77 20.96
N ASP A 398 19.36 25.38 20.83
CA ASP A 398 19.14 26.80 21.18
C ASP A 398 19.36 27.05 22.69
N VAL A 399 18.90 26.14 23.55
CA VAL A 399 19.13 26.20 25.01
C VAL A 399 20.62 26.08 25.36
N ILE A 400 21.33 25.12 24.75
CA ILE A 400 22.77 24.92 24.96
C ILE A 400 23.55 26.16 24.53
N MET A 401 23.23 26.73 23.37
CA MET A 401 23.87 27.96 22.89
C MET A 401 23.61 29.14 23.83
N ASN A 402 22.36 29.33 24.27
CA ASN A 402 22.01 30.38 25.22
C ASN A 402 22.74 30.24 26.58
N LEU A 403 22.90 29.02 27.09
CA LEU A 403 23.68 28.74 28.30
C LEU A 403 25.17 29.05 28.12
N HIS A 404 25.72 28.78 26.94
CA HIS A 404 27.10 29.11 26.60
C HIS A 404 27.30 30.64 26.52
N TYR A 405 26.37 31.35 25.88
CA TYR A 405 26.38 32.82 25.79
C TYR A 405 26.22 33.51 27.16
N MET A 406 25.51 32.90 28.10
CA MET A 406 25.31 33.42 29.47
C MET A 406 26.48 33.13 30.43
N GLY A 407 27.60 32.55 29.95
CA GLY A 407 28.81 32.34 30.76
C GLY A 407 28.69 31.28 31.87
N LEU A 408 27.60 30.50 31.88
CA LEU A 408 27.34 29.44 32.87
C LEU A 408 28.00 28.09 32.52
N GLY A 409 28.84 28.06 31.48
CA GLY A 409 29.43 26.84 30.90
C GLY A 409 30.38 26.03 31.79
N CYS A 410 30.71 26.49 33.00
CA CYS A 410 31.67 25.81 33.90
C CYS A 410 31.04 24.91 34.98
N PHE A 411 29.71 24.76 35.04
CA PHE A 411 29.05 24.00 36.13
C PHE A 411 28.23 22.78 35.66
N TYR A 412 28.66 22.04 34.64
CA TYR A 412 28.14 20.68 34.45
C TYR A 412 29.22 19.73 33.92
N THR A 413 30.04 19.21 34.85
CA THR A 413 30.79 17.97 34.67
C THR A 413 29.86 16.77 34.76
N SER A 414 29.00 16.58 33.75
CA SER A 414 28.66 15.28 33.15
C SER A 414 27.43 15.41 32.23
N PRO A 415 27.61 15.88 30.99
CA PRO A 415 26.62 15.73 29.92
C PRO A 415 26.33 14.25 29.62
N THR A 416 27.12 13.32 30.16
CA THR A 416 27.10 11.89 29.87
C THR A 416 25.82 11.21 30.35
N ALA A 417 25.18 11.61 31.45
CA ALA A 417 23.98 10.94 31.94
C ALA A 417 22.72 11.25 31.09
N LEU A 418 22.54 12.52 30.70
CA LEU A 418 21.48 12.93 29.77
C LEU A 418 21.78 12.45 28.34
N CYS A 419 23.03 12.52 27.87
CA CYS A 419 23.42 11.91 26.60
C CYS A 419 23.21 10.40 26.59
N LEU A 420 23.45 9.65 27.68
CA LEU A 420 23.25 8.19 27.69
C LEU A 420 21.76 7.81 27.69
N SER A 421 20.90 8.55 28.39
CA SER A 421 19.45 8.36 28.29
C SER A 421 18.88 8.81 26.93
N LEU A 422 19.40 9.89 26.36
CA LEU A 422 19.01 10.39 25.03
C LEU A 422 19.54 9.49 23.92
N ILE A 423 20.79 9.02 23.97
CA ILE A 423 21.31 8.02 23.03
C ILE A 423 20.45 6.76 23.10
N SER A 424 19.96 6.33 24.27
CA SER A 424 19.06 5.18 24.35
C SER A 424 17.69 5.42 23.68
N LEU A 425 17.06 6.59 23.88
CA LEU A 425 15.78 6.98 23.25
C LEU A 425 15.91 7.28 21.74
N PHE A 426 17.07 7.76 21.29
CA PHE A 426 17.32 8.19 19.91
C PHE A 426 17.94 7.09 19.05
N SER A 427 18.75 6.18 19.61
CA SER A 427 19.16 4.93 18.95
C SER A 427 17.99 3.98 18.72
N LEU A 428 16.88 4.18 19.43
CA LEU A 428 15.59 3.53 19.18
C LEU A 428 14.94 4.01 17.87
N VAL A 429 15.21 5.19 17.32
CA VAL A 429 14.47 5.73 16.15
C VAL A 429 14.84 5.03 14.82
N PRO A 430 16.14 4.80 14.49
CA PRO A 430 16.51 3.93 13.37
C PRO A 430 15.95 2.51 13.57
N SER A 431 15.95 2.02 14.82
CA SER A 431 15.37 0.71 15.14
C SER A 431 13.86 0.67 14.96
N HIS A 432 13.15 1.77 15.24
CA HIS A 432 11.74 1.94 15.01
C HIS A 432 11.44 1.96 13.50
N SER A 433 12.18 2.74 12.70
CA SER A 433 11.98 2.77 11.24
C SER A 433 12.22 1.41 10.56
N LEU A 434 13.24 0.68 11.01
CA LEU A 434 13.48 -0.70 10.57
C LEU A 434 12.33 -1.61 11.03
N SER A 435 11.91 -1.53 12.30
CA SER A 435 10.81 -2.34 12.82
C SER A 435 9.47 -2.05 12.12
N LEU A 436 9.21 -0.80 11.75
CA LEU A 436 8.01 -0.36 11.03
C LEU A 436 7.98 -0.91 9.61
N LEU A 437 9.11 -0.82 8.89
CA LEU A 437 9.26 -1.50 7.59
C LEU A 437 8.95 -3.00 7.71
N ALA A 438 9.40 -3.68 8.77
CA ALA A 438 9.12 -5.11 8.96
C ALA A 438 7.62 -5.46 9.08
N TYR A 439 6.82 -4.63 9.77
CA TYR A 439 5.38 -4.83 9.95
C TYR A 439 4.57 -4.43 8.70
N ALA A 440 5.02 -3.41 7.98
CA ALA A 440 4.44 -2.97 6.71
C ALA A 440 4.50 -4.07 5.65
N ASN A 441 5.68 -4.68 5.50
CA ASN A 441 6.03 -5.59 4.40
C ASN A 441 5.20 -6.88 4.38
N PHE A 442 4.74 -7.33 5.54
CA PHE A 442 3.93 -8.53 5.68
C PHE A 442 2.43 -8.26 5.60
N SER A 443 2.01 -7.05 5.92
CA SER A 443 0.62 -6.65 5.76
C SER A 443 0.19 -6.72 4.29
N TYR A 444 1.02 -6.19 3.38
CA TYR A 444 0.79 -6.25 1.93
C TYR A 444 0.74 -7.69 1.41
N LEU A 445 1.62 -8.57 1.90
CA LEU A 445 1.65 -10.00 1.57
C LEU A 445 0.26 -10.66 1.72
N THR A 446 -0.45 -10.43 2.83
CA THR A 446 -1.79 -11.02 3.04
C THR A 446 -2.88 -10.32 2.24
N SER A 447 -2.76 -9.01 2.05
CA SER A 447 -3.73 -8.25 1.26
C SER A 447 -3.68 -8.56 -0.25
N ASP A 448 -2.52 -8.95 -0.80
CA ASP A 448 -2.36 -9.19 -2.24
C ASP A 448 -2.50 -10.65 -2.67
N LEU A 449 -2.23 -11.60 -1.77
CA LEU A 449 -2.25 -13.04 -2.06
C LEU A 449 -3.55 -13.55 -2.68
N PHE A 450 -4.65 -12.83 -2.47
CA PHE A 450 -5.98 -13.23 -2.98
C PHE A 450 -6.54 -12.33 -4.06
N PHE A 451 -6.08 -11.09 -4.19
CA PHE A 451 -6.69 -10.14 -5.12
C PHE A 451 -5.99 -10.09 -6.48
N PHE A 452 -4.69 -10.43 -6.54
CA PHE A 452 -3.90 -10.34 -7.78
C PHE A 452 -3.54 -11.68 -8.45
N HIS A 453 -4.03 -12.81 -7.90
CA HIS A 453 -3.84 -14.15 -8.50
C HIS A 453 -5.07 -14.66 -9.27
N LYS A 454 -5.86 -13.75 -9.87
CA LYS A 454 -6.83 -14.08 -10.93
C LYS A 454 -6.33 -13.60 -12.28
#